data_AF-A0A1X0NDW6-F1
#
_entry.id   AF-A0A1X0NDW6-F1
#
_cell.length_a   1.000
_cell.length_b   1.000
_cell.length_c   1.000
_cell.angle_alpha   90.00
_cell.angle_beta   90.00
_cell.angle_gamma   90.00
#
_symmetry.space_group_name_H-M   'P 1'
#
loop_
_entity.id
_entity.type
_entity.pdbx_description
1 polymer ?
#
loop_
_entity_poly.entity_id
_entity_poly.type
_entity_poly.pdbx_seq_one_letter_code
_entity_poly.pdbx_strand_id
1 'polypeptide(L)'
;MRSLPHRFTLLLCVLLHIVALSDVAEAAVTFTPTNVVQLSLYQMAQLRFTSNLLVGEPPIRVGDSFYFIIDAGNSTNCSEGGGGGATNNFTVASADADGYTGLASITVRSTVFTVGSKYVICYVSDKGAVLVRRDGSSGNDTLQVWPAIYSTLQLQPGSVAGGQGPVNLTMQESSQEGRPVNQGFLGGLQAPFLIPCGGNAVVNCTAPDSLAEVCASLIFSGIPLGNLRGIGTPNVTGSFTAPYVPNADGYAVCVPVCYSSSGGCGATANISYTVVVTAENPVAGFVVKLDEANPSVYTVTPTAPQAHEHGYMLLTGTNLSERDEIRVIREDSRCTSGAASLLPNLELGDVTVVNATTVNVTFLAKELISSPQRGRVCY
;
A
#
# COMPACT_ATOMS: atom_id res chain seq x y z
N MET A 1 -62.35 52.13 -33.95
CA MET A 1 -61.07 51.40 -34.14
C MET A 1 -60.01 52.10 -33.30
N ARG A 2 -59.77 51.60 -32.08
CA ARG A 2 -58.72 52.10 -31.17
C ARG A 2 -57.55 51.14 -31.26
N SER A 3 -56.39 51.64 -31.68
CA SER A 3 -55.15 50.87 -31.77
C SER A 3 -54.67 50.50 -30.37
N LEU A 4 -54.50 49.19 -30.14
CA LEU A 4 -53.84 48.64 -28.96
C LEU A 4 -52.35 49.03 -28.99
N PRO A 5 -51.73 49.39 -27.86
CA PRO A 5 -50.40 49.95 -27.84
C PRO A 5 -49.32 48.86 -28.00
N HIS A 6 -48.47 49.04 -29.01
CA HIS A 6 -47.23 48.30 -29.31
C HIS A 6 -46.23 48.14 -28.13
N ARG A 7 -46.51 48.75 -26.96
CA ARG A 7 -45.64 48.70 -25.78
C ARG A 7 -45.81 47.42 -24.95
N PHE A 8 -46.93 46.72 -25.07
CA PHE A 8 -47.16 45.46 -24.34
C PHE A 8 -46.45 44.27 -24.99
N THR A 9 -46.30 44.27 -26.32
CA THR A 9 -45.66 43.18 -27.07
C THR A 9 -44.14 43.16 -26.88
N LEU A 10 -43.52 44.34 -26.73
CA LEU A 10 -42.07 44.45 -26.52
C LEU A 10 -41.66 44.02 -25.09
N LEU A 11 -42.50 44.29 -24.09
CA LEU A 11 -42.25 43.85 -22.71
C LEU A 11 -42.38 42.32 -22.58
N LEU A 12 -43.32 41.70 -23.31
CA LEU A 12 -43.50 40.25 -23.32
C LEU A 12 -42.34 39.52 -24.03
N CYS A 13 -41.79 40.10 -25.11
CA CYS A 13 -40.62 39.54 -25.81
C CYS A 13 -39.31 39.69 -25.02
N VAL A 14 -39.15 40.77 -24.23
CA VAL A 14 -37.99 40.94 -23.34
C VAL A 14 -38.08 40.02 -22.12
N LEU A 15 -39.29 39.79 -21.57
CA LEU A 15 -39.49 38.77 -20.52
C LEU A 15 -39.30 37.34 -21.04
N LEU A 16 -39.64 37.03 -22.31
CA LEU A 16 -39.33 35.74 -22.93
C LEU A 16 -37.83 35.54 -23.22
N HIS A 17 -37.07 36.61 -23.49
CA HIS A 17 -35.61 36.53 -23.66
C HIS A 17 -34.85 36.44 -22.33
N ILE A 18 -35.42 36.95 -21.23
CA ILE A 18 -34.82 36.83 -19.90
C ILE A 18 -35.03 35.42 -19.31
N VAL A 19 -36.06 34.68 -19.74
CA VAL A 19 -36.25 33.26 -19.34
C VAL A 19 -35.34 32.31 -20.13
N ALA A 20 -34.85 32.71 -21.32
CA ALA A 20 -33.88 31.95 -22.12
C ALA A 20 -32.41 32.18 -21.72
N LEU A 21 -32.15 33.03 -20.72
CA LEU A 21 -30.84 33.23 -20.06
C LEU A 21 -30.87 32.75 -18.61
N SER A 22 -31.74 31.76 -18.32
CA SER A 22 -31.46 30.89 -17.19
C SER A 22 -30.22 30.09 -17.58
N ASP A 23 -29.05 30.56 -17.15
CA ASP A 23 -27.94 29.67 -16.83
C ASP A 23 -28.56 28.53 -16.03
N VAL A 24 -28.79 27.41 -16.71
CA VAL A 24 -29.13 26.16 -16.03
C VAL A 24 -27.89 25.90 -15.21
N ALA A 25 -27.95 26.24 -13.93
CA ALA A 25 -26.92 25.89 -12.97
C ALA A 25 -26.58 24.42 -13.25
N GLU A 26 -25.35 24.19 -13.67
CA GLU A 26 -24.84 22.91 -14.14
C GLU A 26 -24.87 21.95 -12.93
N ALA A 27 -26.04 21.38 -12.69
CA ALA A 27 -26.30 20.38 -11.66
C ALA A 27 -25.66 19.09 -12.17
N ALA A 28 -24.37 19.00 -11.91
CA ALA A 28 -23.54 17.86 -12.25
C ALA A 28 -23.28 17.06 -10.98
N VAL A 29 -23.38 15.73 -11.12
CA VAL A 29 -22.84 14.80 -10.12
C VAL A 29 -21.42 15.25 -9.80
N THR A 30 -21.09 15.30 -8.51
CA THR A 30 -19.75 15.68 -8.05
C THR A 30 -19.03 14.48 -7.45
N PHE A 31 -17.71 14.56 -7.35
CA PHE A 31 -16.92 13.58 -6.61
C PHE A 31 -16.03 14.23 -5.55
N THR A 32 -15.70 13.46 -4.51
CA THR A 32 -14.72 13.84 -3.49
C THR A 32 -13.86 12.64 -3.15
N PRO A 33 -12.52 12.72 -3.24
CA PRO A 33 -11.65 11.72 -2.66
C PRO A 33 -11.84 11.64 -1.14
N THR A 34 -11.99 10.44 -0.59
CA THR A 34 -12.32 10.27 0.85
C THR A 34 -11.08 10.00 1.71
N ASN A 35 -10.06 9.36 1.15
CA ASN A 35 -8.88 8.90 1.89
C ASN A 35 -7.54 9.41 1.33
N VAL A 36 -7.60 10.28 0.32
CA VAL A 36 -6.44 10.93 -0.30
C VAL A 36 -6.78 12.37 -0.67
N VAL A 37 -5.79 13.25 -0.78
CA VAL A 37 -6.01 14.62 -1.29
C VAL A 37 -5.88 14.68 -2.81
N GLN A 38 -4.88 13.97 -3.34
CA GLN A 38 -4.55 13.80 -4.75
C GLN A 38 -4.14 12.33 -4.99
N LEU A 39 -4.13 11.91 -6.25
CA LEU A 39 -3.76 10.55 -6.61
C LEU A 39 -2.23 10.43 -6.74
N SER A 40 -1.69 9.27 -6.43
CA SER A 40 -0.30 8.90 -6.70
C SER A 40 -0.27 7.56 -7.41
N LEU A 41 0.65 7.35 -8.36
CA LEU A 41 0.81 6.03 -8.99
C LEU A 41 1.00 4.92 -7.95
N TYR A 42 0.45 3.75 -8.25
CA TYR A 42 0.54 2.54 -7.41
C TYR A 42 -0.06 2.74 -6.01
N GLN A 43 -1.16 3.50 -5.95
CA GLN A 43 -1.95 3.74 -4.75
C GLN A 43 -3.40 3.29 -4.98
N MET A 44 -4.06 2.82 -3.93
CA MET A 44 -5.50 2.65 -3.88
C MET A 44 -6.16 3.91 -3.32
N ALA A 45 -7.18 4.44 -3.98
CA ALA A 45 -7.95 5.58 -3.51
C ALA A 45 -9.44 5.26 -3.47
N GLN A 46 -10.17 5.96 -2.61
CA GLN A 46 -11.62 5.89 -2.54
C GLN A 46 -12.22 7.24 -2.96
N LEU A 47 -13.28 7.15 -3.75
CA LEU A 47 -14.03 8.29 -4.26
C LEU A 47 -15.46 8.19 -3.76
N ARG A 48 -15.99 9.31 -3.27
CA ARG A 48 -17.42 9.48 -3.01
C ARG A 48 -18.05 10.30 -4.11
N PHE A 49 -19.05 9.73 -4.77
CA PHE A 49 -19.93 10.46 -5.68
C PHE A 49 -21.11 11.03 -4.89
N THR A 50 -21.53 12.24 -5.24
CA THR A 50 -22.72 12.89 -4.67
C THR A 50 -23.59 13.41 -5.80
N SER A 51 -24.88 13.10 -5.72
CA SER A 51 -25.91 13.50 -6.68
C SER A 51 -27.02 14.26 -5.97
N ASN A 52 -27.55 15.28 -6.61
CA ASN A 52 -28.68 16.06 -6.13
C ASN A 52 -29.95 15.76 -6.96
N LEU A 53 -30.73 14.79 -6.47
CA LEU A 53 -31.94 14.33 -7.16
C LEU A 53 -33.03 15.40 -7.25
N LEU A 54 -33.02 16.40 -6.36
CA LEU A 54 -34.01 17.48 -6.33
C LEU A 54 -33.87 18.43 -7.54
N VAL A 55 -32.71 18.45 -8.18
CA VAL A 55 -32.44 19.25 -9.39
C VAL A 55 -32.37 18.38 -10.66
N GLY A 56 -32.74 17.10 -10.56
CA GLY A 56 -32.92 16.21 -11.72
C GLY A 56 -31.72 15.33 -12.09
N GLU A 57 -30.64 15.35 -11.30
CA GLU A 57 -29.44 14.53 -11.52
C GLU A 57 -29.74 13.01 -11.52
N PRO A 58 -28.89 12.18 -12.16
CA PRO A 58 -29.04 10.73 -12.09
C PRO A 58 -28.81 10.21 -10.66
N PRO A 59 -29.64 9.28 -10.16
CA PRO A 59 -29.36 8.60 -8.90
C PRO A 59 -28.13 7.71 -9.03
N ILE A 60 -27.28 7.72 -8.01
CA ILE A 60 -26.09 6.86 -7.94
C ILE A 60 -26.52 5.46 -7.55
N ARG A 61 -26.10 4.45 -8.31
CA ARG A 61 -26.40 3.04 -8.05
C ARG A 61 -25.14 2.19 -8.00
N VAL A 62 -25.25 1.06 -7.29
CA VAL A 62 -24.22 0.01 -7.32
C VAL A 62 -24.13 -0.55 -8.73
N GLY A 63 -22.90 -0.65 -9.25
CA GLY A 63 -22.63 -1.12 -10.60
C GLY A 63 -22.61 -0.02 -11.67
N ASP A 64 -23.01 1.21 -11.34
CA ASP A 64 -22.81 2.33 -12.26
C ASP A 64 -21.33 2.47 -12.59
N SER A 65 -21.02 2.74 -13.85
CA SER A 65 -19.65 2.73 -14.34
C SER A 65 -19.10 4.14 -14.44
N PHE A 66 -17.79 4.28 -14.28
CA PHE A 66 -17.11 5.54 -14.47
C PHE A 66 -15.70 5.31 -14.99
N TYR A 67 -15.13 6.33 -15.61
CA TYR A 67 -13.78 6.28 -16.15
C TYR A 67 -13.12 7.65 -16.10
N PHE A 68 -11.80 7.66 -16.15
CA PHE A 68 -11.01 8.89 -16.07
C PHE A 68 -10.63 9.37 -17.46
N ILE A 69 -10.67 10.69 -17.65
CA ILE A 69 -10.17 11.35 -18.84
C ILE A 69 -9.27 12.51 -18.45
N ILE A 70 -8.20 12.69 -19.24
CA ILE A 70 -7.32 13.83 -19.08
C ILE A 70 -8.13 15.08 -19.39
N ASP A 71 -8.12 16.03 -18.46
CA ASP A 71 -8.79 17.30 -18.65
C ASP A 71 -8.02 18.15 -19.66
N ALA A 72 -8.58 18.28 -20.86
CA ALA A 72 -8.09 19.16 -21.91
C ALA A 72 -8.75 20.56 -21.85
N GLY A 73 -9.48 20.86 -20.78
CA GLY A 73 -10.30 22.06 -20.63
C GLY A 73 -11.67 21.90 -21.27
N ASN A 74 -12.11 22.92 -22.01
CA ASN A 74 -13.49 23.04 -22.51
C ASN A 74 -13.89 22.04 -23.62
N SER A 75 -13.00 21.16 -24.05
CA SER A 75 -13.24 20.17 -25.12
C SER A 75 -13.53 18.75 -24.61
N THR A 76 -13.64 18.60 -23.29
CA THR A 76 -13.75 17.30 -22.62
C THR A 76 -15.19 16.77 -22.66
N ASN A 77 -15.43 15.69 -23.41
CA ASN A 77 -16.75 15.06 -23.56
C ASN A 77 -16.80 13.63 -23.02
N CYS A 78 -17.96 13.23 -22.50
CA CYS A 78 -18.21 11.86 -22.05
C CYS A 78 -18.88 11.01 -23.14
N SER A 79 -18.62 9.71 -23.10
CA SER A 79 -19.14 8.68 -23.99
C SER A 79 -19.70 7.55 -23.14
N GLU A 80 -20.87 7.06 -23.51
CA GLU A 80 -21.48 5.87 -22.88
C GLU A 80 -20.65 4.60 -23.15
N GLY A 81 -19.79 4.61 -24.18
CA GLY A 81 -18.91 3.50 -24.52
C GLY A 81 -17.71 3.32 -23.57
N GLY A 82 -17.54 4.20 -22.58
CA GLY A 82 -16.47 4.11 -21.57
C GLY A 82 -15.12 4.71 -22.02
N GLY A 83 -14.09 4.49 -21.21
CA GLY A 83 -12.76 5.11 -21.34
C GLY A 83 -11.85 4.54 -22.43
N GLY A 84 -12.39 3.81 -23.41
CA GLY A 84 -11.65 3.24 -24.54
C GLY A 84 -10.75 2.04 -24.23
N GLY A 85 -10.64 1.61 -22.96
CA GLY A 85 -9.86 0.45 -22.54
C GLY A 85 -10.42 -0.19 -21.26
N ALA A 86 -10.35 -1.53 -21.17
CA ALA A 86 -10.96 -2.29 -20.06
C ALA A 86 -10.39 -1.92 -18.68
N THR A 87 -9.15 -1.44 -18.61
CA THR A 87 -8.48 -1.07 -17.36
C THR A 87 -8.88 0.31 -16.82
N ASN A 88 -9.47 1.17 -17.66
CA ASN A 88 -9.95 2.51 -17.28
C ASN A 88 -11.45 2.52 -16.96
N ASN A 89 -12.13 1.37 -16.92
CA ASN A 89 -13.53 1.30 -16.53
C ASN A 89 -13.65 0.79 -15.09
N PHE A 90 -14.23 1.60 -14.23
CA PHE A 90 -14.44 1.35 -12.81
C PHE A 90 -15.93 1.33 -12.50
N THR A 91 -16.31 0.81 -11.32
CA THR A 91 -17.71 0.70 -10.91
C THR A 91 -17.94 1.22 -9.50
N VAL A 92 -19.12 1.80 -9.27
CA VAL A 92 -19.59 2.15 -7.93
C VAL A 92 -19.82 0.86 -7.13
N ALA A 93 -19.14 0.73 -6.00
CA ALA A 93 -19.15 -0.46 -5.17
C ALA A 93 -20.32 -0.48 -4.17
N SER A 94 -20.73 0.69 -3.69
CA SER A 94 -21.86 0.85 -2.76
C SER A 94 -22.56 2.18 -3.00
N ALA A 95 -23.87 2.22 -2.81
CA ALA A 95 -24.68 3.43 -2.87
C ALA A 95 -25.67 3.44 -1.70
N ASP A 96 -26.11 4.63 -1.29
CA ASP A 96 -27.24 4.74 -0.36
C ASP A 96 -28.56 4.32 -1.05
N ALA A 97 -29.59 4.08 -0.24
CA ALA A 97 -30.85 3.53 -0.73
C ALA A 97 -31.59 4.47 -1.71
N ASP A 98 -31.38 5.78 -1.56
CA ASP A 98 -32.08 6.81 -2.31
C ASP A 98 -31.30 7.27 -3.56
N GLY A 99 -30.00 6.95 -3.64
CA GLY A 99 -29.09 7.30 -4.73
C GLY A 99 -28.45 8.68 -4.63
N TYR A 100 -28.41 9.30 -3.43
CA TYR A 100 -27.75 10.59 -3.23
C TYR A 100 -26.23 10.46 -3.16
N THR A 101 -25.73 9.34 -2.64
CA THR A 101 -24.30 9.11 -2.46
C THR A 101 -23.90 7.70 -2.88
N GLY A 102 -22.66 7.58 -3.36
CA GLY A 102 -22.04 6.29 -3.60
C GLY A 102 -20.53 6.34 -3.42
N LEU A 103 -19.94 5.17 -3.20
CA LEU A 103 -18.50 4.99 -2.98
C LEU A 103 -17.94 4.06 -4.05
N ALA A 104 -16.75 4.41 -4.52
CA ALA A 104 -15.96 3.57 -5.39
C ALA A 104 -14.52 3.50 -4.91
N SER A 105 -13.88 2.38 -5.16
CA SER A 105 -12.45 2.17 -4.95
C SER A 105 -11.76 2.11 -6.30
N ILE A 106 -10.62 2.79 -6.42
CA ILE A 106 -9.79 2.77 -7.62
C ILE A 106 -8.37 2.39 -7.25
N THR A 107 -7.68 1.75 -8.20
CA THR A 107 -6.23 1.61 -8.18
C THR A 107 -5.64 2.54 -9.22
N VAL A 108 -4.67 3.36 -8.82
CA VAL A 108 -4.00 4.33 -9.71
C VAL A 108 -2.91 3.61 -10.48
N ARG A 109 -3.29 3.03 -11.62
CA ARG A 109 -2.44 2.22 -12.50
C ARG A 109 -1.74 3.07 -13.55
N SER A 110 -0.47 2.79 -13.84
CA SER A 110 0.31 3.41 -14.90
C SER A 110 -0.28 3.17 -16.30
N THR A 111 -1.04 2.08 -16.49
CA THR A 111 -1.76 1.82 -17.75
C THR A 111 -2.96 2.73 -17.99
N VAL A 112 -3.43 3.46 -16.96
CA VAL A 112 -4.61 4.35 -17.02
C VAL A 112 -4.20 5.81 -16.80
N PHE A 113 -3.27 6.03 -15.86
CA PHE A 113 -2.91 7.35 -15.37
C PHE A 113 -1.49 7.74 -15.77
N THR A 114 -1.36 8.98 -16.21
CA THR A 114 -0.09 9.61 -16.55
C THR A 114 0.29 10.61 -15.47
N VAL A 115 1.51 10.48 -14.94
CA VAL A 115 2.07 11.41 -13.94
C VAL A 115 2.04 12.85 -14.46
N GLY A 116 1.66 13.78 -13.60
CA GLY A 116 1.54 15.21 -13.89
C GLY A 116 0.26 15.60 -14.63
N SER A 117 -0.52 14.63 -15.12
CA SER A 117 -1.79 14.92 -15.78
C SER A 117 -2.90 15.19 -14.75
N LYS A 118 -3.86 16.01 -15.18
CA LYS A 118 -5.08 16.33 -14.44
C LYS A 118 -6.26 15.58 -15.05
N TYR A 119 -7.08 14.98 -14.21
CA TYR A 119 -8.18 14.14 -14.62
C TYR A 119 -9.51 14.64 -14.10
N VAL A 120 -10.54 14.48 -14.92
CA VAL A 120 -11.95 14.55 -14.56
C VAL A 120 -12.58 13.17 -14.78
N ILE A 121 -13.78 12.96 -14.25
CA ILE A 121 -14.45 11.67 -14.30
C ILE A 121 -15.62 11.76 -15.26
N CYS A 122 -15.78 10.77 -16.14
CA CYS A 122 -17.04 10.52 -16.80
C CYS A 122 -17.80 9.46 -16.03
N TYR A 123 -19.01 9.81 -15.59
CA TYR A 123 -19.91 8.92 -14.88
C TYR A 123 -21.02 8.47 -15.82
N VAL A 124 -21.21 7.16 -15.94
CA VAL A 124 -22.15 6.54 -16.87
C VAL A 124 -23.24 5.85 -16.05
N SER A 125 -24.46 6.35 -16.23
CA SER A 125 -25.67 5.87 -15.56
C SER A 125 -26.71 5.40 -16.59
N ASP A 126 -27.87 4.96 -16.11
CA ASP A 126 -29.03 4.67 -16.96
C ASP A 126 -29.57 5.91 -17.71
N LYS A 127 -29.24 7.12 -17.26
CA LYS A 127 -29.58 8.39 -17.93
C LYS A 127 -28.52 8.88 -18.92
N GLY A 128 -27.44 8.12 -19.13
CA GLY A 128 -26.34 8.46 -20.02
C GLY A 128 -25.05 8.84 -19.28
N ALA A 129 -24.08 9.35 -20.04
CA ALA A 129 -22.74 9.70 -19.55
C ALA A 129 -22.62 11.21 -19.28
N VAL A 130 -22.21 11.58 -18.05
CA VAL A 130 -22.05 12.96 -17.61
C VAL A 130 -20.64 13.23 -17.10
N LEU A 131 -20.16 14.45 -17.32
CA LEU A 131 -18.89 14.91 -16.78
C LEU A 131 -19.05 15.25 -15.30
N VAL A 132 -18.21 14.66 -14.46
CA VAL A 132 -18.22 14.78 -13.02
C VAL A 132 -16.94 15.47 -12.58
N ARG A 133 -17.12 16.58 -11.86
CA ARG A 133 -16.03 17.40 -11.33
C ARG A 133 -15.91 17.25 -9.83
N ARG A 134 -14.72 17.59 -9.31
CA ARG A 134 -14.50 17.57 -7.87
C ARG A 134 -15.39 18.62 -7.20
N ASP A 135 -15.91 18.31 -6.03
CA ASP A 135 -16.64 19.28 -5.22
C ASP A 135 -15.84 20.59 -5.03
N GLY A 136 -16.49 21.72 -5.35
CA GLY A 136 -15.89 23.05 -5.50
C GLY A 136 -15.36 23.67 -4.22
N SER A 137 -15.63 23.05 -3.06
CA SER A 137 -15.07 23.42 -1.75
C SER A 137 -13.53 23.40 -1.71
N SER A 138 -12.88 22.76 -2.68
CA SER A 138 -11.42 22.55 -2.74
C SER A 138 -10.63 23.50 -3.65
N GLY A 139 -11.31 24.37 -4.42
CA GLY A 139 -10.64 25.34 -5.32
C GLY A 139 -9.97 24.75 -6.58
N ASN A 140 -9.96 23.43 -6.75
CA ASN A 140 -9.51 22.72 -7.95
C ASN A 140 -10.52 21.63 -8.29
N ASP A 141 -11.08 21.68 -9.49
CA ASP A 141 -12.13 20.77 -9.97
C ASP A 141 -11.58 19.46 -10.57
N THR A 142 -10.25 19.32 -10.64
CA THR A 142 -9.54 18.16 -11.22
C THR A 142 -8.77 17.33 -10.18
N LEU A 143 -8.45 16.09 -10.56
CA LEU A 143 -7.53 15.19 -9.84
C LEU A 143 -6.17 15.15 -10.54
N GLN A 144 -5.14 15.64 -9.87
CA GLN A 144 -3.77 15.51 -10.35
C GLN A 144 -3.18 14.17 -9.91
N VAL A 145 -2.46 13.52 -10.82
CA VAL A 145 -1.74 12.27 -10.54
C VAL A 145 -0.26 12.57 -10.32
N TRP A 146 0.24 12.19 -9.15
CA TRP A 146 1.65 12.31 -8.78
C TRP A 146 2.43 11.02 -9.03
N PRO A 147 3.78 11.07 -9.02
CA PRO A 147 4.60 9.87 -8.90
C PRO A 147 4.23 9.04 -7.67
N ALA A 148 4.75 7.80 -7.61
CA ALA A 148 4.64 6.93 -6.45
C ALA A 148 4.99 7.69 -5.15
N ILE A 149 4.30 7.36 -4.06
CA ILE A 149 4.46 8.09 -2.79
C ILE A 149 5.89 7.93 -2.27
N TYR A 150 6.37 6.69 -2.18
CA TYR A 150 7.72 6.37 -1.74
C TYR A 150 8.60 6.07 -2.95
N SER A 151 9.73 6.78 -3.05
CA SER A 151 10.68 6.72 -4.17
C SER A 151 12.01 6.09 -3.83
N THR A 152 12.29 5.88 -2.55
CA THR A 152 13.53 5.27 -2.07
C THR A 152 13.19 4.16 -1.09
N LEU A 153 13.93 3.06 -1.21
CA LEU A 153 13.88 1.92 -0.33
C LEU A 153 15.31 1.49 -0.01
N GLN A 154 15.64 1.39 1.27
CA GLN A 154 16.98 1.01 1.71
C GLN A 154 16.89 -0.01 2.84
N LEU A 155 17.65 -1.10 2.70
CA LEU A 155 17.85 -2.08 3.75
C LEU A 155 19.17 -1.81 4.45
N GLN A 156 19.18 -1.96 5.77
CA GLN A 156 20.38 -1.97 6.56
C GLN A 156 20.36 -3.21 7.47
N PRO A 157 21.30 -4.15 7.28
CA PRO A 157 22.35 -4.18 6.24
C PRO A 157 21.79 -4.31 4.82
N GLY A 158 22.58 -3.93 3.81
CA GLY A 158 22.14 -3.86 2.40
C GLY A 158 21.95 -5.23 1.72
N SER A 159 22.48 -6.30 2.30
CA SER A 159 22.16 -7.70 1.99
C SER A 159 21.70 -8.36 3.28
N VAL A 160 20.65 -9.15 3.16
CA VAL A 160 19.90 -9.71 4.28
C VAL A 160 19.62 -11.16 3.96
N ALA A 161 20.09 -12.06 4.81
CA ALA A 161 19.89 -13.48 4.64
C ALA A 161 18.69 -13.99 5.46
N GLY A 162 18.17 -15.17 5.09
CA GLY A 162 17.10 -15.81 5.84
C GLY A 162 17.48 -16.04 7.31
N GLY A 163 16.57 -15.70 8.22
CA GLY A 163 16.81 -15.80 9.66
C GLY A 163 17.54 -14.62 10.30
N GLN A 164 18.04 -13.67 9.51
CA GLN A 164 18.72 -12.47 9.99
C GLN A 164 17.77 -11.45 10.64
N GLY A 165 18.15 -10.87 11.77
CA GLY A 165 17.52 -9.65 12.28
C GLY A 165 18.09 -9.09 13.60
N PRO A 166 17.73 -7.85 13.98
CA PRO A 166 16.79 -6.95 13.31
C PRO A 166 17.39 -6.28 12.06
N VAL A 167 16.63 -6.31 10.97
CA VAL A 167 16.93 -5.62 9.72
C VAL A 167 16.14 -4.33 9.69
N ASN A 168 16.81 -3.21 9.43
CA ASN A 168 16.13 -1.94 9.26
C ASN A 168 15.76 -1.73 7.80
N LEU A 169 14.54 -1.30 7.56
CA LEU A 169 14.01 -0.91 6.26
C LEU A 169 13.62 0.57 6.34
N THR A 170 14.28 1.39 5.54
CA THR A 170 14.01 2.83 5.43
C THR A 170 13.33 3.11 4.10
N MET A 171 12.22 3.84 4.15
CA MET A 171 11.45 4.30 3.01
C MET A 171 11.44 5.82 3.01
N GLN A 172 11.61 6.43 1.84
CA GLN A 172 11.55 7.88 1.67
C GLN A 172 10.39 8.28 0.76
N GLU A 173 9.53 9.13 1.27
CA GLU A 173 8.47 9.79 0.53
C GLU A 173 9.05 10.87 -0.38
N SER A 174 8.59 10.91 -1.63
CA SER A 174 8.83 12.03 -2.54
C SER A 174 8.00 13.23 -2.13
N SER A 175 8.62 14.38 -1.87
CA SER A 175 7.87 15.62 -1.65
C SER A 175 7.19 16.07 -2.95
N GLN A 176 5.93 16.48 -2.85
CA GLN A 176 5.15 17.05 -3.95
C GLN A 176 4.36 18.25 -3.43
N GLU A 177 4.27 19.30 -4.23
CA GLU A 177 3.51 20.50 -3.86
C GLU A 177 2.02 20.15 -3.67
N GLY A 178 1.44 20.60 -2.56
CA GLY A 178 0.03 20.34 -2.24
C GLY A 178 -0.31 18.91 -1.83
N ARG A 179 0.67 18.00 -1.70
CA ARG A 179 0.48 16.66 -1.11
C ARG A 179 1.01 16.63 0.32
N PRO A 180 0.16 16.43 1.35
CA PRO A 180 0.62 16.24 2.71
C PRO A 180 1.48 14.98 2.85
N VAL A 181 2.49 15.05 3.72
CA VAL A 181 3.31 13.90 4.11
C VAL A 181 2.42 12.84 4.76
N ASN A 182 2.69 11.56 4.45
CA ASN A 182 1.95 10.45 5.01
C ASN A 182 2.03 10.43 6.55
N GLN A 183 0.87 10.53 7.21
CA GLN A 183 0.72 10.50 8.66
C GLN A 183 0.40 9.09 9.19
N GLY A 184 0.25 8.10 8.31
CA GLY A 184 -0.51 6.88 8.57
C GLY A 184 0.30 5.72 9.14
N PHE A 185 0.68 5.79 10.41
CA PHE A 185 1.29 4.64 11.10
C PHE A 185 0.84 4.58 12.56
N LEU A 186 -0.24 3.85 12.87
CA LEU A 186 -0.67 3.64 14.27
C LEU A 186 -0.07 2.37 14.90
N GLY A 187 0.84 1.69 14.19
CA GLY A 187 1.40 0.40 14.60
C GLY A 187 0.42 -0.77 14.37
N GLY A 188 0.85 -1.99 14.71
CA GLY A 188 0.04 -3.19 14.54
C GLY A 188 -0.36 -3.45 13.08
N LEU A 189 -1.65 -3.64 12.83
CA LEU A 189 -2.22 -3.93 11.49
C LEU A 189 -2.17 -2.74 10.52
N GLN A 190 -1.79 -1.57 11.01
CA GLN A 190 -1.66 -0.33 10.24
C GLN A 190 -0.19 0.10 10.14
N ALA A 191 0.74 -0.82 10.41
CA ALA A 191 2.16 -0.65 10.08
C ALA A 191 2.39 -1.02 8.61
N PRO A 192 3.46 -0.50 7.96
CA PRO A 192 3.90 -1.06 6.69
C PRO A 192 4.32 -2.52 6.86
N PHE A 193 4.18 -3.31 5.79
CA PHE A 193 4.45 -4.74 5.83
C PHE A 193 4.98 -5.26 4.49
N LEU A 194 5.70 -6.37 4.53
CA LEU A 194 6.19 -7.08 3.36
C LEU A 194 5.21 -8.18 2.97
N ILE A 195 4.84 -8.27 1.68
CA ILE A 195 4.07 -9.39 1.13
C ILE A 195 4.97 -10.25 0.23
N PRO A 196 4.90 -11.59 0.32
CA PRO A 196 5.66 -12.47 -0.55
C PRO A 196 5.18 -12.34 -2.00
N CYS A 197 6.13 -12.20 -2.92
CA CYS A 197 5.90 -12.25 -4.35
C CYS A 197 5.90 -13.71 -4.83
N GLY A 198 5.10 -14.07 -5.83
CA GLY A 198 5.16 -15.39 -6.48
C GLY A 198 4.98 -16.63 -5.56
N GLY A 199 5.27 -17.81 -6.11
CA GLY A 199 4.99 -19.11 -5.48
C GLY A 199 3.49 -19.51 -5.43
N ASN A 200 3.13 -20.50 -4.61
CA ASN A 200 1.74 -20.94 -4.37
C ASN A 200 0.81 -19.85 -3.77
N ALA A 201 1.29 -18.61 -3.68
CA ALA A 201 0.58 -17.43 -3.20
C ALA A 201 0.14 -16.57 -4.40
N VAL A 202 -1.09 -16.04 -4.28
CA VAL A 202 -1.88 -15.33 -5.30
C VAL A 202 -1.25 -14.02 -5.83
N VAL A 203 -0.07 -13.61 -5.36
CA VAL A 203 0.50 -12.25 -5.59
C VAL A 203 1.50 -12.23 -6.74
N ASN A 204 1.09 -11.64 -7.87
CA ASN A 204 1.99 -11.35 -8.98
C ASN A 204 2.71 -10.01 -8.79
N CYS A 205 4.01 -10.06 -8.48
CA CYS A 205 4.88 -8.88 -8.38
C CYS A 205 5.66 -8.56 -9.67
N THR A 206 5.22 -8.98 -10.85
CA THR A 206 5.91 -8.59 -12.09
C THR A 206 5.63 -7.14 -12.49
N ALA A 207 4.56 -6.54 -11.96
CA ALA A 207 4.19 -5.15 -12.23
C ALA A 207 3.51 -4.49 -11.02
N PRO A 208 3.83 -3.24 -10.68
CA PRO A 208 3.31 -2.56 -9.50
C PRO A 208 1.82 -2.18 -9.60
N ASP A 209 1.23 -2.16 -10.80
CA ASP A 209 -0.14 -1.69 -11.06
C ASP A 209 -1.25 -2.43 -10.30
N SER A 210 -1.04 -3.69 -9.95
CA SER A 210 -2.03 -4.49 -9.21
C SER A 210 -1.76 -4.55 -7.71
N LEU A 211 -0.56 -4.15 -7.27
CA LEU A 211 -0.09 -4.47 -5.93
C LEU A 211 -0.74 -3.62 -4.85
N ALA A 212 -1.19 -2.40 -5.14
CA ALA A 212 -1.88 -1.58 -4.13
C ALA A 212 -3.22 -2.19 -3.69
N GLU A 213 -3.95 -2.82 -4.61
CA GLU A 213 -5.19 -3.56 -4.31
C GLU A 213 -4.88 -4.82 -3.51
N VAL A 214 -3.82 -5.55 -3.89
CA VAL A 214 -3.34 -6.71 -3.14
C VAL A 214 -2.96 -6.32 -1.70
N CYS A 215 -2.22 -5.21 -1.52
CA CYS A 215 -1.87 -4.68 -0.20
C CYS A 215 -3.10 -4.41 0.66
N ALA A 216 -4.17 -3.84 0.09
CA ALA A 216 -5.41 -3.61 0.82
C ALA A 216 -6.13 -4.92 1.22
N SER A 217 -5.94 -6.01 0.48
CA SER A 217 -6.57 -7.31 0.75
C SER A 217 -5.80 -8.23 1.72
N LEU A 218 -4.47 -8.11 1.79
CA LEU A 218 -3.57 -9.06 2.48
C LEU A 218 -3.00 -8.56 3.81
N ILE A 219 -3.64 -7.59 4.46
CA ILE A 219 -3.15 -6.93 5.68
C ILE A 219 -2.76 -7.93 6.80
N PHE A 220 -3.37 -9.12 6.83
CA PHE A 220 -3.11 -10.17 7.85
C PHE A 220 -2.06 -11.21 7.47
N SER A 221 -1.57 -11.23 6.23
CA SER A 221 -0.70 -12.30 5.70
C SER A 221 0.75 -11.85 5.47
N GLY A 222 1.06 -10.58 5.71
CA GLY A 222 2.39 -10.00 5.52
C GLY A 222 3.32 -10.08 6.74
N ILE A 223 4.57 -9.68 6.54
CA ILE A 223 5.57 -9.49 7.60
C ILE A 223 5.50 -8.02 8.03
N PRO A 224 4.92 -7.68 9.20
CA PRO A 224 4.81 -6.29 9.63
C PRO A 224 6.17 -5.72 10.00
N LEU A 225 6.39 -4.46 9.68
CA LEU A 225 7.51 -3.68 10.22
C LEU A 225 7.17 -3.24 11.65
N GLY A 226 8.05 -3.57 12.59
CA GLY A 226 8.03 -3.10 13.97
C GLY A 226 8.90 -1.84 14.17
N ASN A 227 8.89 -1.31 15.40
CA ASN A 227 9.78 -0.23 15.85
C ASN A 227 9.82 1.00 14.91
N LEU A 228 8.66 1.38 14.38
CA LEU A 228 8.54 2.47 13.41
C LEU A 228 9.06 3.80 13.98
N ARG A 229 9.86 4.50 13.17
CA ARG A 229 10.42 5.83 13.45
C ARG A 229 10.17 6.75 12.26
N GLY A 230 10.07 8.05 12.52
CA GLY A 230 9.86 9.06 11.46
C GLY A 230 8.43 9.13 10.92
N ILE A 231 7.45 8.65 11.70
CA ILE A 231 6.01 8.76 11.39
C ILE A 231 5.63 10.23 11.19
N GLY A 232 4.87 10.53 10.14
CA GLY A 232 4.50 11.91 9.79
C GLY A 232 5.64 12.72 9.19
N THR A 233 6.80 12.10 8.91
CA THR A 233 7.93 12.72 8.22
C THR A 233 8.19 12.00 6.88
N PRO A 234 8.89 12.65 5.93
CA PRO A 234 9.21 12.01 4.65
C PRO A 234 10.10 10.77 4.76
N ASN A 235 10.76 10.54 5.90
CA ASN A 235 11.67 9.40 6.08
C ASN A 235 11.12 8.49 7.17
N VAL A 236 10.69 7.29 6.79
CA VAL A 236 10.12 6.30 7.71
C VAL A 236 11.06 5.10 7.78
N THR A 237 11.45 4.72 8.98
CA THR A 237 12.25 3.51 9.21
C THR A 237 11.45 2.54 10.08
N GLY A 238 11.44 1.27 9.70
CA GLY A 238 10.92 0.18 10.52
C GLY A 238 11.90 -0.98 10.56
N SER A 239 11.70 -1.94 11.46
CA SER A 239 12.51 -3.15 11.51
C SER A 239 11.71 -4.43 11.36
N PHE A 240 12.31 -5.43 10.75
CA PHE A 240 11.77 -6.78 10.66
C PHE A 240 12.88 -7.81 10.82
N THR A 241 12.50 -9.08 10.85
CA THR A 241 13.43 -10.20 10.78
C THR A 241 13.10 -11.01 9.55
N ALA A 242 14.12 -11.31 8.76
CA ALA A 242 13.97 -12.08 7.55
C ALA A 242 13.40 -13.47 7.89
N PRO A 243 12.38 -13.95 7.15
CA PRO A 243 11.93 -15.33 7.29
C PRO A 243 13.10 -16.30 7.12
N TYR A 244 13.11 -17.38 7.90
CA TYR A 244 14.20 -18.36 7.81
C TYR A 244 14.31 -18.98 6.41
N VAL A 245 13.17 -19.20 5.74
CA VAL A 245 13.10 -19.58 4.33
C VAL A 245 12.46 -18.42 3.58
N PRO A 246 13.26 -17.49 3.01
CA PRO A 246 12.70 -16.39 2.25
C PRO A 246 12.00 -16.86 0.97
N ASN A 247 11.04 -16.06 0.50
CA ASN A 247 10.45 -16.27 -0.81
C ASN A 247 11.48 -15.94 -1.90
N ALA A 248 11.70 -16.90 -2.82
CA ALA A 248 12.64 -16.79 -3.92
C ALA A 248 12.31 -15.63 -4.90
N ASP A 249 11.02 -15.32 -5.06
CA ASP A 249 10.56 -14.22 -5.91
C ASP A 249 10.60 -12.86 -5.19
N GLY A 250 10.99 -12.84 -3.89
CA GLY A 250 11.15 -11.65 -3.08
C GLY A 250 9.85 -11.15 -2.45
N TYR A 251 9.84 -9.87 -2.07
CA TYR A 251 8.74 -9.25 -1.34
C TYR A 251 8.44 -7.83 -1.82
N ALA A 252 7.16 -7.48 -1.95
CA ALA A 252 6.74 -6.10 -2.14
C ALA A 252 6.47 -5.43 -0.78
N VAL A 253 6.76 -4.13 -0.68
CA VAL A 253 6.53 -3.36 0.55
C VAL A 253 5.23 -2.57 0.43
N CYS A 254 4.23 -2.95 1.24
CA CYS A 254 2.95 -2.30 1.35
C CYS A 254 2.98 -1.24 2.44
N VAL A 255 2.49 -0.04 2.15
CA VAL A 255 2.46 1.09 3.08
C VAL A 255 1.02 1.63 3.19
N PRO A 256 0.44 1.67 4.39
CA PRO A 256 -0.81 2.38 4.61
C PRO A 256 -0.59 3.89 4.45
N VAL A 257 -1.53 4.56 3.80
CA VAL A 257 -1.47 5.98 3.50
C VAL A 257 -2.62 6.71 4.17
N CYS A 258 -2.26 7.80 4.82
CA CYS A 258 -3.16 8.68 5.54
C CYS A 258 -2.70 10.13 5.34
N TYR A 259 -3.58 10.97 4.79
CA TYR A 259 -3.24 12.36 4.53
C TYR A 259 -3.50 13.31 5.71
N SER A 260 -4.24 12.87 6.76
CA SER A 260 -4.53 13.71 7.93
C SER A 260 -4.62 12.91 9.23
N SER A 261 -4.06 13.44 10.31
CA SER A 261 -4.12 12.84 11.66
C SER A 261 -5.52 12.89 12.28
N SER A 262 -6.40 13.78 11.81
CA SER A 262 -7.76 13.99 12.31
C SER A 262 -8.84 13.23 11.51
N GLY A 263 -8.53 12.73 10.31
CA GLY A 263 -9.50 12.26 9.32
C GLY A 263 -9.67 10.75 9.21
N GLY A 264 -9.75 10.02 10.32
CA GLY A 264 -10.29 8.65 10.30
C GLY A 264 -9.32 7.53 9.89
N CYS A 265 -8.01 7.72 10.02
CA CYS A 265 -7.01 6.67 9.80
C CYS A 265 -7.01 5.55 10.87
N GLY A 266 -8.01 5.52 11.76
CA GLY A 266 -8.24 4.50 12.78
C GLY A 266 -9.41 3.54 12.49
N ALA A 267 -10.28 3.82 11.52
CA ALA A 267 -11.35 2.90 11.13
C ALA A 267 -10.91 2.14 9.87
N THR A 268 -10.82 0.82 9.95
CA THR A 268 -10.30 -0.10 8.93
C THR A 268 -10.95 0.03 7.53
N ALA A 269 -12.10 0.68 7.40
CA ALA A 269 -12.87 0.75 6.15
C ALA A 269 -12.32 1.75 5.10
N ASN A 270 -11.48 2.73 5.49
CA ASN A 270 -11.10 3.84 4.61
C ASN A 270 -9.58 4.01 4.40
N ILE A 271 -8.76 3.05 4.78
CA ILE A 271 -7.29 3.18 4.65
C ILE A 271 -6.88 2.99 3.19
N SER A 272 -6.15 3.97 2.65
CA SER A 272 -5.46 3.85 1.36
C SER A 272 -4.20 3.02 1.54
N TYR A 273 -3.85 2.21 0.54
CA TYR A 273 -2.58 1.48 0.50
C TYR A 273 -1.79 1.85 -0.74
N THR A 274 -0.47 1.90 -0.60
CA THR A 274 0.47 2.08 -1.70
C THR A 274 1.60 1.06 -1.60
N VAL A 275 2.35 0.93 -2.69
CA VAL A 275 3.52 0.06 -2.77
C VAL A 275 4.75 0.95 -2.92
N VAL A 276 5.83 0.60 -2.22
CA VAL A 276 7.10 1.32 -2.39
C VAL A 276 7.68 0.98 -3.76
N VAL A 277 7.83 1.97 -4.63
CA VAL A 277 8.39 1.81 -5.98
C VAL A 277 9.54 2.78 -6.14
N THR A 278 10.76 2.26 -6.28
CA THR A 278 11.93 3.14 -6.38
C THR A 278 12.00 3.85 -7.72
N ALA A 279 12.39 5.13 -7.69
CA ALA A 279 12.43 5.98 -8.88
C ALA A 279 13.50 5.53 -9.90
N GLU A 280 14.58 4.91 -9.42
CA GLU A 280 15.72 4.50 -10.25
C GLU A 280 15.41 3.26 -11.10
N ASN A 281 14.49 2.39 -10.66
CA ASN A 281 14.10 1.20 -11.39
C ASN A 281 12.66 0.77 -11.04
N PRO A 282 11.63 1.35 -11.68
CA PRO A 282 10.25 1.08 -11.32
C PRO A 282 9.77 -0.36 -11.64
N VAL A 283 10.55 -1.15 -12.39
CA VAL A 283 10.22 -2.54 -12.76
C VAL A 283 10.90 -3.57 -11.87
N ALA A 284 12.11 -3.30 -11.36
CA ALA A 284 12.83 -4.24 -10.48
C ALA A 284 12.98 -3.72 -9.04
N GLY A 285 12.87 -2.42 -8.83
CA GLY A 285 13.23 -1.73 -7.60
C GLY A 285 12.12 -1.63 -6.55
N PHE A 286 10.98 -2.30 -6.75
CA PHE A 286 9.91 -2.43 -5.74
C PHE A 286 9.90 -3.80 -5.05
N VAL A 287 10.74 -4.74 -5.50
CA VAL A 287 10.86 -6.08 -4.92
C VAL A 287 12.14 -6.14 -4.07
N VAL A 288 11.95 -6.42 -2.79
CA VAL A 288 13.02 -6.75 -1.86
C VAL A 288 13.36 -8.23 -2.01
N LYS A 289 14.59 -8.52 -2.43
CA LYS A 289 15.13 -9.89 -2.40
C LYS A 289 15.95 -10.08 -1.13
N LEU A 290 15.74 -11.23 -0.51
CA LEU A 290 16.50 -11.69 0.64
C LEU A 290 17.29 -12.92 0.19
N ASP A 291 18.51 -13.05 0.71
CA ASP A 291 19.38 -14.19 0.43
C ASP A 291 18.89 -15.42 1.22
N GLU A 292 19.34 -16.61 0.82
CA GLU A 292 19.02 -17.86 1.53
C GLU A 292 19.45 -17.82 3.01
N ALA A 293 18.99 -18.78 3.80
CA ALA A 293 19.36 -18.88 5.21
C ALA A 293 20.89 -18.86 5.40
N ASN A 294 21.36 -18.02 6.31
CA ASN A 294 22.74 -17.92 6.73
C ASN A 294 22.73 -17.92 8.26
N PRO A 295 23.60 -18.64 8.99
CA PRO A 295 24.36 -19.78 8.50
C PRO A 295 23.45 -20.83 7.86
N SER A 296 23.92 -21.42 6.77
CA SER A 296 23.14 -22.41 5.98
C SER A 296 23.28 -23.82 6.54
N VAL A 297 24.34 -24.09 7.30
CA VAL A 297 24.64 -25.39 7.89
C VAL A 297 25.21 -25.21 9.29
N TYR A 298 24.87 -26.14 10.18
CA TYR A 298 25.52 -26.27 11.48
C TYR A 298 25.90 -27.72 11.77
N THR A 299 26.96 -27.91 12.55
CA THR A 299 27.36 -29.21 13.11
C THR A 299 27.55 -29.07 14.61
N VAL A 300 27.25 -30.14 15.35
CA VAL A 300 27.26 -30.14 16.82
C VAL A 300 28.22 -31.22 17.31
N THR A 301 29.10 -30.86 18.24
CA THR A 301 30.06 -31.78 18.89
C THR A 301 29.94 -31.67 20.42
N PRO A 302 29.71 -32.77 21.14
CA PRO A 302 29.35 -34.09 20.62
C PRO A 302 27.98 -34.08 19.94
N THR A 303 27.71 -35.04 19.05
CA THR A 303 26.43 -35.11 18.31
C THR A 303 25.21 -35.40 19.18
N ALA A 304 25.43 -35.92 20.40
CA ALA A 304 24.41 -36.20 21.40
C ALA A 304 24.90 -35.75 22.79
N PRO A 305 24.93 -34.43 23.05
CA PRO A 305 25.44 -33.87 24.30
C PRO A 305 24.59 -34.33 25.48
N GLN A 306 25.25 -34.76 26.55
CA GLN A 306 24.60 -35.11 27.81
C GLN A 306 24.28 -33.86 28.63
N ALA A 307 23.45 -34.04 29.68
CA ALA A 307 23.20 -32.99 30.65
C ALA A 307 24.53 -32.49 31.24
N HIS A 308 24.70 -31.17 31.33
CA HIS A 308 25.90 -30.52 31.84
C HIS A 308 27.18 -30.79 31.04
N GLU A 309 27.09 -31.38 29.85
CA GLU A 309 28.22 -31.52 28.95
C GLU A 309 28.38 -30.26 28.10
N HIS A 310 29.60 -29.72 28.07
CA HIS A 310 29.93 -28.63 27.16
C HIS A 310 29.99 -29.15 25.73
N GLY A 311 29.21 -28.53 24.86
CA GLY A 311 29.23 -28.78 23.43
C GLY A 311 29.70 -27.56 22.64
N TYR A 312 29.94 -27.82 21.36
CA TYR A 312 30.37 -26.85 20.36
C TYR A 312 29.47 -26.96 19.14
N MET A 313 29.01 -25.84 18.63
CA MET A 313 28.26 -25.73 17.39
C MET A 313 29.09 -24.96 16.38
N LEU A 314 29.53 -25.63 15.33
CA LEU A 314 30.19 -24.98 14.19
C LEU A 314 29.12 -24.56 13.20
N LEU A 315 29.06 -23.25 12.94
CA LEU A 315 28.15 -22.63 11.99
C LEU A 315 28.92 -22.26 10.73
N THR A 316 28.43 -22.67 9.57
CA THR A 316 29.03 -22.31 8.27
C THR A 316 28.12 -21.38 7.50
N GLY A 317 28.68 -20.28 7.02
CA GLY A 317 27.95 -19.18 6.40
C GLY A 317 28.85 -18.11 5.81
N THR A 318 28.29 -16.94 5.56
CA THR A 318 29.02 -15.76 5.07
C THR A 318 28.87 -14.60 6.04
N ASN A 319 29.88 -13.72 6.12
CA ASN A 319 29.86 -12.52 6.99
C ASN A 319 29.56 -12.80 8.48
N LEU A 320 29.85 -14.00 8.96
CA LEU A 320 29.68 -14.35 10.38
C LEU A 320 30.79 -13.70 11.22
N SER A 321 30.44 -13.19 12.40
CA SER A 321 31.33 -12.41 13.25
C SER A 321 31.15 -12.70 14.74
N GLU A 322 32.15 -12.35 15.55
CA GLU A 322 32.08 -12.48 17.02
C GLU A 322 31.02 -11.57 17.66
N ARG A 323 30.44 -10.63 16.90
CA ARG A 323 29.38 -9.73 17.37
C ARG A 323 27.97 -10.28 17.15
N ASP A 324 27.85 -11.43 16.49
CA ASP A 324 26.56 -11.99 16.11
C ASP A 324 25.85 -12.59 17.33
N GLU A 325 24.52 -12.45 17.42
CA GLU A 325 23.71 -13.07 18.48
C GLU A 325 23.04 -14.32 17.92
N ILE A 326 23.58 -15.49 18.27
CA ILE A 326 23.02 -16.76 17.81
C ILE A 326 21.91 -17.23 18.74
N ARG A 327 20.81 -17.72 18.15
CA ARG A 327 19.71 -18.37 18.88
C ARG A 327 19.34 -19.70 18.24
N VAL A 328 19.00 -20.68 19.08
CA VAL A 328 18.46 -21.95 18.61
C VAL A 328 16.98 -22.02 18.98
N ILE A 329 16.12 -22.06 17.96
CA ILE A 329 14.67 -21.99 18.14
C ILE A 329 13.98 -23.25 17.62
N ARG A 330 12.73 -23.47 18.05
CA ARG A 330 11.86 -24.52 17.50
C ARG A 330 11.62 -24.32 16.01
N GLU A 331 11.48 -25.41 15.27
CA GLU A 331 11.40 -25.41 13.81
C GLU A 331 10.25 -24.54 13.26
N ASP A 332 9.10 -24.54 13.92
CA ASP A 332 7.90 -23.76 13.50
C ASP A 332 7.86 -22.34 14.08
N SER A 333 8.93 -21.90 14.73
CA SER A 333 8.99 -20.59 15.38
C SER A 333 9.70 -19.53 14.54
N ARG A 334 9.49 -18.25 14.92
CA ARG A 334 10.15 -17.09 14.31
C ARG A 334 11.38 -16.71 15.12
N CYS A 335 12.46 -16.31 14.44
CA CYS A 335 13.73 -15.87 15.05
C CYS A 335 13.58 -14.71 16.06
N THR A 336 12.52 -13.91 15.96
CA THR A 336 12.21 -12.80 16.88
C THR A 336 11.50 -13.20 18.16
N SER A 337 10.91 -14.40 18.22
CA SER A 337 10.09 -14.77 19.37
C SER A 337 10.98 -15.09 20.57
N GLY A 338 10.88 -14.29 21.63
CA GLY A 338 11.59 -14.55 22.89
C GLY A 338 11.18 -15.88 23.56
N ALA A 339 10.01 -16.41 23.22
CA ALA A 339 9.52 -17.70 23.72
C ALA A 339 9.85 -18.88 22.79
N ALA A 340 10.51 -18.64 21.66
CA ALA A 340 10.76 -19.65 20.64
C ALA A 340 11.95 -20.57 20.93
N SER A 341 12.62 -20.43 22.07
CA SER A 341 13.78 -21.24 22.40
C SER A 341 13.48 -22.73 22.19
N LEU A 342 14.38 -23.42 21.48
CA LEU A 342 14.28 -24.86 21.27
C LEU A 342 14.27 -25.58 22.62
N LEU A 343 15.12 -25.13 23.52
CA LEU A 343 15.33 -25.68 24.85
C LEU A 343 15.36 -24.52 25.88
N PRO A 344 14.49 -24.53 26.90
CA PRO A 344 14.42 -23.43 27.88
C PRO A 344 15.69 -23.29 28.73
N ASN A 345 16.53 -24.33 28.77
CA ASN A 345 17.71 -24.49 29.61
C ASN A 345 19.01 -24.60 28.79
N LEU A 346 18.97 -24.32 27.49
CA LEU A 346 20.16 -24.26 26.63
C LEU A 346 20.82 -22.90 26.76
N GLU A 347 22.05 -22.90 27.27
CA GLU A 347 22.89 -21.70 27.32
C GLU A 347 23.82 -21.73 26.11
N LEU A 348 23.81 -20.66 25.34
CA LEU A 348 24.77 -20.42 24.25
C LEU A 348 25.85 -19.48 24.79
N GLY A 349 27.11 -19.83 24.55
CA GLY A 349 28.26 -18.99 24.85
C GLY A 349 28.59 -18.05 23.69
N ASP A 350 29.71 -17.34 23.82
CA ASP A 350 30.14 -16.36 22.83
C ASP A 350 30.48 -16.99 21.47
N VAL A 351 30.28 -16.21 20.41
CA VAL A 351 30.65 -16.58 19.04
C VAL A 351 32.15 -16.35 18.85
N THR A 352 32.86 -17.38 18.39
CA THR A 352 34.30 -17.31 18.09
C THR A 352 34.55 -17.57 16.62
N VAL A 353 35.34 -16.71 15.96
CA VAL A 353 35.64 -16.88 14.53
C VAL A 353 36.70 -17.96 14.35
N VAL A 354 36.34 -19.02 13.62
CA VAL A 354 37.28 -20.10 13.25
C VAL A 354 37.99 -19.74 11.95
N ASN A 355 37.25 -19.25 10.96
CA ASN A 355 37.75 -18.74 9.68
C ASN A 355 36.70 -17.83 9.03
N ALA A 356 36.96 -17.34 7.80
CA ALA A 356 36.11 -16.38 7.10
C ALA A 356 34.66 -16.84 6.85
N THR A 357 34.38 -18.15 6.89
CA THR A 357 33.04 -18.72 6.64
C THR A 357 32.52 -19.54 7.80
N THR A 358 33.27 -19.66 8.89
CA THR A 358 32.95 -20.57 9.99
C THR A 358 33.14 -19.90 11.34
N VAL A 359 32.12 -19.96 12.17
CA VAL A 359 32.20 -19.57 13.59
C VAL A 359 31.86 -20.76 14.48
N ASN A 360 32.35 -20.72 15.70
CA ASN A 360 32.11 -21.72 16.72
C ASN A 360 31.37 -21.07 17.89
N VAL A 361 30.30 -21.72 18.35
CA VAL A 361 29.48 -21.29 19.48
C VAL A 361 29.51 -22.42 20.50
N THR A 362 29.98 -22.13 21.71
CA THR A 362 29.88 -23.11 22.80
C THR A 362 28.44 -23.17 23.29
N PHE A 363 28.01 -24.31 23.80
CA PHE A 363 26.71 -24.41 24.46
C PHE A 363 26.72 -25.39 25.62
N LEU A 364 25.76 -25.23 26.53
CA LEU A 364 25.56 -26.08 27.69
C LEU A 364 24.06 -26.30 27.90
N ALA A 365 23.62 -27.56 27.87
CA ALA A 365 22.27 -27.93 28.28
C ALA A 365 22.28 -28.31 29.77
N LYS A 366 21.57 -27.56 30.62
CA LYS A 366 21.58 -27.80 32.08
C LYS A 366 20.79 -29.04 32.53
N GLU A 367 19.99 -29.64 31.67
CA GLU A 367 19.17 -30.82 32.02
C GLU A 367 19.30 -31.89 30.95
N LEU A 368 18.97 -33.13 31.32
CA LEU A 368 19.02 -34.26 30.43
C LEU A 368 17.97 -34.15 29.33
N ILE A 369 18.43 -34.16 28.09
CA ILE A 369 17.57 -34.20 26.91
C ILE A 369 17.29 -35.68 26.62
N SER A 370 16.10 -36.16 27.00
CA SER A 370 15.71 -37.57 26.84
C SER A 370 15.34 -37.96 25.41
N SER A 371 15.16 -36.99 24.52
CA SER A 371 14.79 -37.20 23.11
C SER A 371 15.49 -36.23 22.17
N PRO A 372 15.92 -36.65 20.96
CA PRO A 372 16.54 -35.76 20.00
C PRO A 372 15.66 -34.55 19.68
N GLN A 373 16.21 -33.35 19.81
CA GLN A 373 15.53 -32.10 19.46
C GLN A 373 15.97 -31.63 18.07
N ARG A 374 15.03 -31.08 17.30
CA ARG A 374 15.29 -30.45 16.02
C ARG A 374 14.85 -29.00 16.06
N GLY A 375 15.73 -28.10 15.62
CA GLY A 375 15.49 -26.68 15.62
C GLY A 375 16.25 -25.96 14.52
N ARG A 376 16.07 -24.64 14.48
CA ARG A 376 16.71 -23.73 13.54
C ARG A 376 17.67 -22.82 14.27
N VAL A 377 18.76 -22.47 13.60
CA VAL A 377 19.72 -21.48 14.08
C VAL A 377 19.37 -20.13 13.47
N CYS A 378 19.07 -19.15 14.30
CA CYS A 378 18.87 -17.76 13.92
C CYS A 378 20.11 -16.94 14.27
N TYR A 379 20.38 -15.88 13.52
CA TYR A 379 21.57 -15.06 13.66
C TYR A 379 21.30 -13.55 13.51
#